data_AF-A0A521DLI6-F1
#
_entry.id   AF-A0A521DLI6-F1
#
_cell.length_a   1.000
_cell.length_b   1.000
_cell.length_c   1.000
_cell.angle_alpha   90.00
_cell.angle_beta   90.00
_cell.angle_gamma   90.00
#
_symmetry.space_group_name_H-M   'P 1'
#
loop_
_entity.id
_entity.type
_entity.pdbx_description
1 polymer ?
#
loop_
_entity_poly.entity_id
_entity_poly.type
_entity_poly.pdbx_seq_one_letter_code
_entity_poly.pdbx_strand_id
1 'polypeptide(L)'
;MESNQLNFNTTTNWKEETVKDEKLHFQAPETKRLKHYELDLLHIVPENKEENKPFISHTTFVDSVIGIVEHVFPLQCNLEPNILVKQPVIGRIPQAKGKPDSQLQEFEKTIYYNAMRVVIPVPITSELEAFNLTYIIGGFHCYNQSSDCKKPGEEIIKIFEGFEDKRSRQLAIKTCETLIANQLESVRALEGRLFNFVKRVSNYPGFSANTEM
;
A
#
# COMPACT_ATOMS: atom_id res chain seq x y z
N MET A 1 45.89 -15.24 11.63
CA MET A 1 44.53 -15.77 11.90
C MET A 1 44.03 -15.07 13.14
N GLU A 2 43.41 -13.91 12.97
CA GLU A 2 42.60 -13.28 14.01
C GLU A 2 41.34 -12.82 13.31
N SER A 3 40.32 -13.65 13.40
CA SER A 3 38.96 -13.36 12.95
C SER A 3 38.38 -12.32 13.91
N ASN A 4 38.22 -11.09 13.41
CA ASN A 4 37.36 -10.06 13.99
C ASN A 4 35.97 -10.65 14.19
N GLN A 5 35.66 -11.06 15.42
CA GLN A 5 34.29 -11.30 15.84
C GLN A 5 33.61 -9.93 15.93
N LEU A 6 32.72 -9.64 14.98
CA LEU A 6 31.78 -8.55 15.11
C LEU A 6 30.86 -8.85 16.29
N ASN A 7 31.19 -8.31 17.46
CA ASN A 7 30.33 -8.25 18.62
C ASN A 7 29.15 -7.32 18.29
N PHE A 8 28.04 -7.89 17.81
CA PHE A 8 26.74 -7.21 17.76
C PHE A 8 26.10 -7.19 19.15
N ASN A 9 26.80 -6.60 20.12
CA ASN A 9 26.18 -6.25 21.40
C ASN A 9 25.53 -4.87 21.25
N THR A 10 24.20 -4.89 21.22
CA THR A 10 23.30 -3.86 21.78
C THR A 10 23.73 -2.41 21.55
N THR A 11 23.20 -1.78 20.49
CA THR A 11 22.48 -0.49 20.48
C THR A 11 22.27 -0.05 19.03
N THR A 12 21.42 -0.76 18.28
CA THR A 12 20.47 0.00 17.46
C THR A 12 19.24 0.07 18.33
N ASN A 13 19.10 1.20 19.02
CA ASN A 13 17.79 1.69 19.44
C ASN A 13 16.98 1.90 18.16
N TRP A 14 16.49 0.81 17.55
CA TRP A 14 15.19 0.88 16.92
C TRP A 14 14.27 1.16 18.10
N LYS A 15 14.03 2.45 18.36
CA LYS A 15 12.77 2.76 19.00
C LYS A 15 11.75 2.05 18.12
N GLU A 16 10.90 1.23 18.73
CA GLU A 16 9.54 1.14 18.26
C GLU A 16 8.99 2.58 18.28
N GLU A 17 9.39 3.38 17.31
CA GLU A 17 8.43 4.21 16.62
C GLU A 17 7.70 3.20 15.73
N THR A 18 6.90 2.34 16.38
CA THR A 18 5.57 2.06 15.86
C THR A 18 5.11 3.44 15.42
N VAL A 19 4.93 3.63 14.12
CA VAL A 19 4.16 4.75 13.64
C VAL A 19 2.87 4.65 14.44
N LYS A 20 2.74 5.47 15.49
CA LYS A 20 1.57 5.59 16.37
C LYS A 20 0.43 6.24 15.59
N ASP A 21 0.37 6.00 14.29
CA ASP A 21 -0.83 6.16 13.52
C ASP A 21 -1.59 4.86 13.81
N GLU A 22 -2.30 4.84 14.95
CA GLU A 22 -3.15 3.72 15.42
C GLU A 22 -4.07 3.16 14.32
N LYS A 23 -4.26 3.94 13.26
CA LYS A 23 -5.15 3.79 12.12
C LYS A 23 -4.56 3.01 10.94
N LEU A 24 -3.26 2.72 10.97
CA LEU A 24 -2.57 1.92 9.97
C LEU A 24 -2.76 0.39 10.16
N HIS A 25 -3.44 -0.01 11.24
CA HIS A 25 -3.69 -1.42 11.55
C HIS A 25 -4.74 -2.04 10.61
N PHE A 26 -4.28 -2.62 9.51
CA PHE A 26 -5.05 -3.57 8.69
C PHE A 26 -5.17 -4.97 9.36
N GLN A 27 -5.33 -5.02 10.69
CA GLN A 27 -5.48 -6.23 11.52
C GLN A 27 -6.88 -6.37 12.13
N ALA A 28 -7.82 -5.50 11.75
CA ALA A 28 -9.20 -5.53 12.24
C ALA A 28 -10.05 -6.57 11.47
N PRO A 29 -11.09 -7.17 12.09
CA PRO A 29 -11.85 -8.30 11.55
C PRO A 29 -12.55 -8.03 10.20
N GLU A 30 -12.81 -6.77 9.86
CA GLU A 30 -13.45 -6.34 8.61
C GLU A 30 -12.47 -6.19 7.42
N THR A 31 -11.21 -6.61 7.58
CA THR A 31 -10.20 -6.56 6.51
C THR A 31 -10.34 -7.75 5.57
N LYS A 32 -10.49 -7.50 4.26
CA LYS A 32 -10.53 -8.55 3.23
C LYS A 32 -9.24 -8.55 2.42
N ARG A 33 -8.68 -9.73 2.19
CA ARG A 33 -7.58 -9.92 1.23
C ARG A 33 -8.15 -10.10 -0.17
N LEU A 34 -7.58 -9.40 -1.14
CA LEU A 34 -7.91 -9.54 -2.56
C LEU A 34 -6.66 -9.80 -3.37
N LYS A 35 -6.82 -10.54 -4.46
CA LYS A 35 -5.80 -10.60 -5.52
C LYS A 35 -5.93 -9.37 -6.41
N HIS A 36 -4.85 -9.04 -7.11
CA HIS A 36 -4.80 -7.88 -7.99
C HIS A 36 -5.93 -7.89 -9.04
N TYR A 37 -6.17 -9.01 -9.72
CA TYR A 37 -7.25 -9.13 -10.70
C TYR A 37 -8.66 -9.04 -10.08
N GLU A 38 -8.83 -9.43 -8.81
CA GLU A 38 -10.13 -9.34 -8.13
C GLU A 38 -10.48 -7.89 -7.82
N LEU A 39 -9.47 -7.07 -7.56
CA LEU A 39 -9.66 -5.63 -7.37
C LEU A 39 -10.20 -5.02 -8.66
N ASP A 40 -9.58 -5.29 -9.81
CA ASP A 40 -10.01 -4.77 -11.10
C ASP A 40 -11.44 -5.21 -11.50
N LEU A 41 -11.80 -6.46 -11.23
CA LEU A 41 -13.11 -7.00 -11.60
C LEU A 41 -14.27 -6.53 -10.70
N LEU A 42 -14.00 -6.33 -9.40
CA LEU A 42 -15.06 -6.14 -8.39
C LEU A 42 -15.18 -4.70 -7.90
N HIS A 43 -14.10 -3.94 -7.91
CA HIS A 43 -14.03 -2.64 -7.25
C HIS A 43 -14.41 -1.51 -8.21
N ILE A 44 -15.51 -0.81 -7.90
CA ILE A 44 -15.85 0.44 -8.59
C ILE A 44 -15.16 1.63 -7.93
N VAL A 45 -15.01 2.74 -8.65
CA VAL A 45 -14.49 4.00 -8.11
C VAL A 45 -15.66 4.90 -7.70
N PRO A 46 -15.70 5.44 -6.46
CA PRO A 46 -16.73 6.38 -6.07
C PRO A 46 -16.60 7.72 -6.84
N GLU A 47 -17.70 8.46 -6.93
CA GLU A 47 -17.68 9.80 -7.54
C GLU A 47 -17.13 10.84 -6.53
N ASN A 48 -16.18 11.67 -6.95
CA ASN A 48 -15.74 12.82 -6.16
C ASN A 48 -16.66 14.01 -6.41
N LYS A 49 -17.64 14.19 -5.52
CA LYS A 49 -18.63 15.27 -5.61
C LYS A 49 -18.07 16.67 -5.38
N GLU A 50 -16.87 16.79 -4.82
CA GLU A 50 -16.29 18.09 -4.45
C GLU A 50 -15.40 18.65 -5.55
N GLU A 51 -14.59 17.81 -6.20
CA GLU A 51 -13.54 18.25 -7.14
C GLU A 51 -13.91 18.09 -8.62
N ASN A 52 -15.09 17.50 -8.94
CA ASN A 52 -15.54 17.20 -10.31
C ASN A 52 -14.48 16.47 -11.16
N LYS A 53 -13.59 15.72 -10.50
CA LYS A 53 -12.53 14.89 -11.07
C LYS A 53 -12.65 13.48 -10.49
N PRO A 54 -12.47 12.41 -11.26
CA PRO A 54 -12.49 11.06 -10.70
C PRO A 54 -11.34 10.90 -9.70
N PHE A 55 -11.58 10.14 -8.63
CA PHE A 55 -10.51 9.68 -7.75
C PHE A 55 -9.54 8.76 -8.52
N ILE A 56 -8.30 8.66 -8.04
CA ILE A 56 -7.41 7.60 -8.53
C ILE A 56 -8.04 6.27 -8.08
N SER A 57 -8.11 5.27 -8.96
CA SER A 57 -8.65 3.97 -8.56
C SER A 57 -7.64 3.20 -7.70
N HIS A 58 -8.11 2.31 -6.82
CA HIS A 58 -7.22 1.44 -6.06
C HIS A 58 -6.36 0.58 -6.99
N THR A 59 -6.92 0.10 -8.10
CA THR A 59 -6.20 -0.65 -9.14
C THR A 59 -5.06 0.17 -9.72
N THR A 60 -5.35 1.40 -10.16
CA THR A 60 -4.34 2.32 -10.71
C THR A 60 -3.23 2.59 -9.69
N PHE A 61 -3.57 2.76 -8.41
CA PHE A 61 -2.56 2.94 -7.38
C PHE A 61 -1.68 1.70 -7.20
N VAL A 62 -2.28 0.50 -7.16
CA VAL A 62 -1.53 -0.77 -7.11
C VAL A 62 -0.60 -0.93 -8.30
N ASP A 63 -1.10 -0.70 -9.52
CA ASP A 63 -0.34 -0.77 -10.76
C ASP A 63 0.86 0.16 -10.74
N SER A 64 0.65 1.42 -10.33
CA SER A 64 1.74 2.40 -10.21
C SER A 64 2.80 1.96 -9.19
N VAL A 65 2.39 1.39 -8.05
CA VAL A 65 3.34 0.89 -7.05
C VAL A 65 4.12 -0.31 -7.60
N ILE A 66 3.46 -1.29 -8.21
CA ILE A 66 4.11 -2.46 -8.81
C ILE A 66 5.10 -2.03 -9.89
N GLY A 67 4.65 -1.26 -10.88
CA GLY A 67 5.48 -0.87 -12.01
C GLY A 67 6.72 -0.08 -11.59
N ILE A 68 6.60 0.77 -10.56
CA ILE A 68 7.74 1.55 -10.06
C ILE A 68 8.70 0.69 -9.24
N VAL A 69 8.20 -0.21 -8.41
CA VAL A 69 9.06 -1.12 -7.64
C VAL A 69 9.79 -2.08 -8.60
N GLU A 70 9.11 -2.67 -9.57
CA GLU A 70 9.75 -3.51 -10.59
C GLU A 70 10.79 -2.74 -11.41
N HIS A 71 10.50 -1.47 -11.76
CA HIS A 71 11.44 -0.64 -12.50
C HIS A 71 12.70 -0.30 -11.70
N VAL A 72 12.58 -0.02 -10.39
CA VAL A 72 13.74 0.30 -9.53
C VAL A 72 14.48 -0.96 -9.08
N PHE A 73 13.79 -2.11 -8.97
CA PHE A 73 14.36 -3.39 -8.53
C PHE A 73 14.19 -4.49 -9.61
N PRO A 74 14.82 -4.35 -10.79
CA PRO A 74 14.55 -5.18 -11.97
C PRO A 74 14.96 -6.66 -11.85
N LEU A 75 15.83 -7.01 -10.89
CA LEU A 75 16.30 -8.39 -10.69
C LEU A 75 15.34 -9.23 -9.81
N GLN A 76 14.23 -8.65 -9.35
CA GLN A 76 13.31 -9.31 -8.44
C GLN A 76 12.17 -9.97 -9.25
N CYS A 77 12.25 -11.29 -9.43
CA CYS A 77 11.21 -12.04 -10.13
C CYS A 77 9.95 -12.20 -9.25
N ASN A 78 8.78 -11.92 -9.84
CA ASN A 78 7.44 -12.16 -9.27
C ASN A 78 7.11 -11.38 -7.99
N LEU A 79 7.01 -10.06 -8.11
CA LEU A 79 6.46 -9.21 -7.05
C LEU A 79 4.95 -9.43 -6.92
N GLU A 80 4.53 -10.42 -6.12
CA GLU A 80 3.11 -10.63 -5.83
C GLU A 80 2.65 -9.59 -4.78
N PRO A 81 1.74 -8.67 -5.15
CA PRO A 81 1.27 -7.64 -4.22
C PRO A 81 0.34 -8.25 -3.16
N ASN A 82 0.63 -7.98 -1.90
CA ASN A 82 -0.25 -8.26 -0.77
C ASN A 82 -1.25 -7.11 -0.62
N ILE A 83 -2.45 -7.30 -1.18
CA ILE A 83 -3.52 -6.29 -1.17
C ILE A 83 -4.55 -6.65 -0.08
N LEU A 84 -4.81 -5.67 0.79
CA LEU A 84 -5.87 -5.73 1.77
C LEU A 84 -6.80 -4.54 1.58
N VAL A 85 -8.10 -4.77 1.71
CA VAL A 85 -9.14 -3.74 1.59
C VAL A 85 -10.03 -3.73 2.82
N LYS A 86 -10.63 -2.57 3.11
CA LYS A 86 -11.47 -2.32 4.27
C LYS A 86 -12.67 -1.44 3.91
N GLN A 87 -13.64 -1.42 4.84
CA GLN A 87 -14.82 -0.55 4.77
C GLN A 87 -15.55 -0.71 3.43
N PRO A 88 -16.10 -1.93 3.17
CA PRO A 88 -16.88 -2.15 1.96
C PRO A 88 -18.12 -1.27 1.98
N VAL A 89 -18.35 -0.56 0.89
CA VAL A 89 -19.57 0.19 0.63
C VAL A 89 -20.31 -0.50 -0.50
N ILE A 90 -21.51 -0.98 -0.19
CA ILE A 90 -22.37 -1.69 -1.14
C ILE A 90 -23.24 -0.67 -1.85
N GLY A 91 -23.06 -0.57 -3.16
CA GLY A 91 -23.90 0.20 -4.07
C GLY A 91 -24.86 -0.69 -4.86
N ARG A 92 -25.46 -0.11 -5.91
CA ARG A 92 -26.50 -0.75 -6.72
C ARG A 92 -26.27 -0.42 -8.19
N ILE A 93 -26.54 -1.36 -9.08
CA ILE A 93 -26.62 -1.07 -10.51
C ILE A 93 -27.80 -0.13 -10.81
N PRO A 94 -27.76 0.65 -11.92
CA PRO A 94 -28.82 1.59 -12.26
C PRO A 94 -30.23 0.97 -12.33
N GLN A 95 -30.33 -0.28 -12.79
CA GLN A 95 -31.59 -1.01 -12.94
C GLN A 95 -32.25 -1.38 -11.60
N ALA A 96 -31.47 -1.44 -10.52
CA ALA A 96 -31.95 -1.73 -9.17
C ALA A 96 -32.18 -0.47 -8.33
N LYS A 97 -32.20 0.71 -8.96
CA LYS A 97 -32.43 1.99 -8.29
C LYS A 97 -33.78 1.97 -7.56
N GLY A 98 -33.74 2.23 -6.24
CA GLY A 98 -34.92 2.26 -5.38
C GLY A 98 -35.22 0.94 -4.67
N LYS A 99 -34.53 -0.16 -5.00
CA LYS A 99 -34.60 -1.38 -4.19
C LYS A 99 -33.90 -1.15 -2.85
N PRO A 100 -34.51 -1.52 -1.71
CA PRO A 100 -33.82 -1.52 -0.43
C PRO A 100 -32.70 -2.58 -0.44
N ASP A 101 -31.66 -2.35 0.35
CA ASP A 101 -30.44 -3.19 0.33
C ASP A 101 -30.73 -4.66 0.65
N SER A 102 -31.78 -4.93 1.44
CA SER A 102 -32.25 -6.28 1.77
C SER A 102 -32.86 -7.05 0.59
N GLN A 103 -33.24 -6.36 -0.49
CA GLN A 103 -33.88 -6.94 -1.67
C GLN A 103 -32.96 -6.99 -2.90
N LEU A 104 -31.71 -6.52 -2.77
CA LEU A 104 -30.74 -6.55 -3.84
C LEU A 104 -30.25 -7.98 -4.09
N GLN A 105 -30.38 -8.43 -5.33
CA GLN A 105 -29.73 -9.65 -5.79
C GLN A 105 -28.21 -9.44 -5.88
N GLU A 106 -27.42 -10.51 -5.83
CA GLU A 106 -25.95 -10.39 -5.82
C GLU A 106 -25.41 -9.69 -7.07
N PHE A 107 -25.98 -9.97 -8.24
CA PHE A 107 -25.60 -9.31 -9.49
C PHE A 107 -26.03 -7.84 -9.57
N GLU A 108 -26.90 -7.39 -8.67
CA GLU A 108 -27.35 -6.00 -8.58
C GLU A 108 -26.48 -5.16 -7.66
N LYS A 109 -25.66 -5.80 -6.83
CA LYS A 109 -24.77 -5.13 -5.90
C LYS A 109 -23.51 -4.69 -6.63
N THR A 110 -23.12 -3.45 -6.39
CA THR A 110 -21.76 -2.98 -6.70
C THR A 110 -21.00 -2.80 -5.41
N ILE A 111 -19.67 -2.87 -5.45
CA ILE A 111 -18.87 -2.68 -4.25
C ILE A 111 -17.70 -1.76 -4.54
N TYR A 112 -17.44 -0.86 -3.62
CA TYR A 112 -16.12 -0.25 -3.50
C TYR A 112 -15.64 -0.34 -2.06
N TYR A 113 -14.34 -0.26 -1.89
CA TYR A 113 -13.70 -0.26 -0.58
C TYR A 113 -13.24 1.17 -0.32
N ASN A 114 -13.49 1.70 0.88
CA ASN A 114 -13.03 3.05 1.20
C ASN A 114 -11.52 3.10 1.44
N ALA A 115 -10.92 2.00 1.87
CA ALA A 115 -9.50 1.96 2.20
C ALA A 115 -8.84 0.70 1.67
N MET A 116 -7.64 0.86 1.14
CA MET A 116 -6.80 -0.22 0.63
C MET A 116 -5.36 -0.05 1.10
N ARG A 117 -4.71 -1.18 1.38
CA ARG A 117 -3.27 -1.29 1.59
C ARG A 117 -2.70 -2.26 0.56
N VAL A 118 -1.62 -1.84 -0.09
CA VAL A 118 -0.78 -2.72 -0.91
C VAL A 118 0.60 -2.82 -0.28
N VAL A 119 1.14 -4.03 -0.22
CA VAL A 119 2.51 -4.30 0.19
C VAL A 119 3.19 -5.20 -0.82
N ILE A 120 4.36 -4.79 -1.28
CA ILE A 120 5.21 -5.52 -2.19
C ILE A 120 6.45 -5.97 -1.41
N PRO A 121 6.63 -7.28 -1.22
CA PRO A 121 7.87 -7.83 -0.69
C PRO A 121 9.00 -7.59 -1.67
N VAL A 122 10.08 -6.96 -1.22
CA VAL A 122 11.26 -6.67 -2.02
C VAL A 122 12.38 -7.56 -1.46
N PRO A 123 12.81 -8.63 -2.18
CA PRO A 123 13.87 -9.50 -1.70
C PRO A 123 15.19 -8.73 -1.51
N ILE A 124 15.65 -8.65 -0.26
CA ILE A 124 16.94 -8.08 0.15
C ILE A 124 17.83 -9.21 0.71
N THR A 125 19.13 -8.94 0.76
CA THR A 125 20.24 -9.78 1.24
C THR A 125 19.94 -10.64 2.49
N SER A 126 20.73 -11.71 2.62
CA SER A 126 20.63 -12.84 3.55
C SER A 126 20.46 -12.51 5.05
N GLU A 127 20.74 -11.29 5.48
CA GLU A 127 20.72 -10.92 6.90
C GLU A 127 19.29 -10.79 7.46
N LEU A 128 18.31 -10.36 6.66
CA LEU A 128 16.91 -10.25 7.10
C LEU A 128 16.25 -11.62 7.26
N GLU A 129 16.71 -12.62 6.52
CA GLU A 129 16.18 -13.99 6.60
C GLU A 129 16.43 -14.60 7.99
N ALA A 130 17.58 -14.30 8.60
CA ALA A 130 17.90 -14.75 9.95
C ALA A 130 16.89 -14.23 11.00
N PHE A 131 16.29 -13.06 10.75
CA PHE A 131 15.31 -12.43 11.65
C PHE A 131 13.86 -12.68 11.24
N ASN A 132 13.59 -13.51 10.22
CA ASN A 132 12.24 -13.70 9.65
C ASN A 132 11.57 -12.38 9.19
N LEU A 133 12.36 -11.39 8.82
CA LEU A 133 11.85 -10.13 8.29
C LEU A 133 11.97 -10.13 6.76
N THR A 134 11.04 -9.45 6.11
CA THR A 134 11.10 -9.15 4.69
C THR A 134 11.01 -7.65 4.52
N TYR A 135 11.93 -7.05 3.77
CA TYR A 135 11.78 -5.64 3.44
C TYR A 135 10.60 -5.46 2.47
N ILE A 136 9.86 -4.38 2.67
CA ILE A 136 8.63 -4.11 1.95
C ILE A 136 8.58 -2.66 1.47
N ILE A 137 7.97 -2.48 0.32
CA ILE A 137 7.51 -1.19 -0.18
C ILE A 137 6.02 -1.29 -0.42
N GLY A 138 5.26 -0.24 -0.08
CA GLY A 138 3.83 -0.29 -0.23
C GLY A 138 3.17 1.06 -0.10
N GLY A 139 1.85 1.01 0.04
CA GLY A 139 1.07 2.20 0.24
C GLY A 139 -0.31 1.96 0.83
N PHE A 140 -0.91 3.04 1.30
CA PHE A 140 -2.29 3.13 1.72
C PHE A 140 -3.03 4.08 0.81
N HIS A 141 -4.26 3.75 0.50
CA HIS A 141 -5.11 4.57 -0.34
C HIS A 141 -6.51 4.59 0.22
N CYS A 142 -6.98 5.77 0.57
CA CYS A 142 -8.27 5.97 1.20
C CYS A 142 -9.11 7.01 0.46
N TYR A 143 -10.35 6.63 0.13
CA TYR A 143 -11.40 7.55 -0.26
C TYR A 143 -12.09 8.10 0.98
N ASN A 144 -12.71 9.26 0.81
CA ASN A 144 -13.17 10.15 1.85
C ASN A 144 -14.32 9.68 2.77
N GLN A 145 -14.22 8.50 3.36
CA GLN A 145 -15.28 7.94 4.19
C GLN A 145 -14.75 7.12 5.37
N SER A 146 -13.44 7.15 5.62
CA SER A 146 -12.88 6.71 6.90
C SER A 146 -12.71 7.92 7.83
N SER A 147 -12.70 7.68 9.14
CA SER A 147 -12.39 8.67 10.20
C SER A 147 -11.01 9.34 10.09
N ASP A 148 -10.29 9.14 8.98
CA ASP A 148 -8.90 9.54 8.76
C ASP A 148 -8.79 10.70 7.79
N CYS A 149 -9.83 10.93 6.99
CA CYS A 149 -9.96 12.12 6.15
C CYS A 149 -10.52 13.25 7.02
N LYS A 150 -9.72 14.31 7.24
CA LYS A 150 -10.10 15.43 8.11
C LYS A 150 -11.18 16.32 7.49
N LYS A 151 -11.34 16.23 6.16
CA LYS A 151 -12.35 16.92 5.37
C LYS A 151 -13.08 15.90 4.52
N PRO A 152 -14.39 16.05 4.26
CA PRO A 152 -15.10 15.46 3.12
C PRO A 152 -14.34 15.62 1.78
N GLY A 153 -14.55 14.76 0.78
CA GLY A 153 -13.96 14.82 -0.58
C GLY A 153 -12.43 14.62 -0.79
N GLU A 154 -11.57 14.88 0.19
CA GLU A 154 -10.13 14.60 0.23
C GLU A 154 -9.75 13.09 0.12
N GLU A 155 -9.10 12.70 -0.97
CA GLU A 155 -8.47 11.38 -1.12
C GLU A 155 -7.04 11.41 -0.55
N ILE A 156 -6.70 10.41 0.26
CA ILE A 156 -5.40 10.31 0.93
C ILE A 156 -4.65 9.10 0.40
N ILE A 157 -3.45 9.34 -0.12
CA ILE A 157 -2.50 8.32 -0.52
C ILE A 157 -1.28 8.42 0.39
N LYS A 158 -0.88 7.31 1.00
CA LYS A 158 0.39 7.21 1.72
C LYS A 158 1.28 6.19 1.02
N ILE A 159 2.56 6.51 0.88
CA ILE A 159 3.57 5.60 0.32
C ILE A 159 4.62 5.35 1.40
N PHE A 160 5.07 4.10 1.55
CA PHE A 160 5.93 3.73 2.66
C PHE A 160 6.95 2.65 2.31
N GLU A 161 8.01 2.59 3.11
CA GLU A 161 8.95 1.47 3.19
C GLU A 161 9.03 0.93 4.63
N GLY A 162 9.42 -0.33 4.77
CA GLY A 162 9.57 -0.94 6.09
C GLY A 162 9.90 -2.41 6.03
N PHE A 163 9.49 -3.13 7.08
CA PHE A 163 9.69 -4.58 7.19
C PHE A 163 8.37 -5.27 7.54
N GLU A 164 8.12 -6.43 6.93
CA GLU A 164 7.06 -7.37 7.32
C GLU A 164 7.67 -8.54 8.08
N ASP A 165 7.12 -8.86 9.25
CA ASP A 165 7.41 -10.12 9.94
C ASP A 165 6.74 -11.28 9.20
N LYS A 166 7.53 -12.27 8.76
CA LYS A 166 7.05 -13.41 7.98
C LYS A 166 6.04 -14.29 8.74
N ARG A 167 6.07 -14.29 10.08
CA ARG A 167 5.22 -15.12 10.95
C ARG A 167 3.90 -14.43 11.29
N SER A 168 3.97 -13.19 11.76
CA SER A 168 2.81 -12.43 12.24
C SER A 168 2.15 -11.57 11.15
N ARG A 169 2.86 -11.33 10.03
CA ARG A 169 2.46 -10.37 8.97
C ARG A 169 2.28 -8.94 9.49
N GLN A 170 2.86 -8.63 10.64
CA GLN A 170 2.91 -7.28 11.18
C GLN A 170 3.91 -6.46 10.37
N LEU A 171 3.58 -5.19 10.13
CA LEU A 171 4.45 -4.27 9.42
C LEU A 171 5.11 -3.32 10.42
N ALA A 172 6.41 -3.14 10.29
CA ALA A 172 7.16 -2.07 10.91
C ALA A 172 7.47 -1.02 9.82
N ILE A 173 6.75 0.09 9.86
CA ILE A 173 6.93 1.18 8.87
C ILE A 173 8.09 2.06 9.29
N LYS A 174 9.10 2.16 8.41
CA LYS A 174 10.31 2.95 8.66
C LYS A 174 10.18 4.38 8.15
N THR A 175 9.74 4.52 6.90
CA THR A 175 9.55 5.83 6.26
C THR A 175 8.18 5.86 5.60
N CYS A 176 7.45 6.97 5.75
CA CYS A 176 6.16 7.18 5.12
C CYS A 176 6.06 8.61 4.58
N GLU A 177 5.51 8.75 3.39
CA GLU A 177 5.16 10.03 2.77
C GLU A 177 3.65 10.06 2.54
N THR A 178 2.99 11.15 2.92
CA THR A 178 1.54 11.35 2.70
C THR A 178 1.35 12.31 1.53
N LEU A 179 0.53 11.89 0.58
CA LEU A 179 0.11 12.62 -0.60
C LEU A 179 -1.39 12.87 -0.48
N ILE A 180 -1.80 14.13 -0.60
CA ILE A 180 -3.21 14.49 -0.67
C ILE A 180 -3.57 14.57 -2.15
N ALA A 181 -4.59 13.84 -2.59
CA ALA A 181 -4.90 13.72 -4.00
C ALA A 181 -5.31 15.03 -4.66
N ASN A 182 -5.89 15.98 -3.92
CA ASN A 182 -6.17 17.33 -4.45
C ASN A 182 -4.88 18.07 -4.87
N GLN A 183 -3.71 17.63 -4.39
CA GLN A 183 -2.39 18.11 -4.80
C GLN A 183 -1.77 17.28 -5.94
N LEU A 184 -2.38 16.15 -6.29
CA LEU A 184 -1.97 15.29 -7.40
C LEU A 184 -2.80 15.65 -8.64
N GLU A 185 -2.21 16.40 -9.55
CA GLU A 185 -2.90 16.87 -10.75
C GLU A 185 -3.21 15.74 -11.75
N SER A 186 -2.51 14.61 -11.65
CA SER A 186 -2.67 13.44 -12.52
C SER A 186 -2.04 12.17 -11.92
N VAL A 187 -2.39 11.01 -12.50
CA VAL A 187 -1.71 9.72 -12.21
C VAL A 187 -0.20 9.83 -12.43
N ARG A 188 0.24 10.58 -13.46
CA ARG A 188 1.67 10.80 -13.71
C ARG A 188 2.38 11.54 -12.58
N ALA A 189 1.68 12.46 -11.91
CA ALA A 189 2.24 13.16 -10.75
C ALA A 189 2.43 12.20 -9.56
N LEU A 190 1.47 11.29 -9.34
CA LEU A 190 1.57 10.21 -8.36
C LEU A 190 2.77 9.30 -8.68
N GLU A 191 2.89 8.85 -9.93
CA GLU A 191 4.01 8.02 -10.37
C GLU A 191 5.36 8.71 -10.17
N GLY A 192 5.46 10.01 -10.47
CA GLY A 192 6.67 10.78 -10.20
C GLY A 192 7.04 10.84 -8.72
N ARG A 193 6.06 10.99 -7.83
CA ARG A 193 6.28 10.98 -6.37
C ARG A 193 6.69 9.60 -5.87
N LEU A 194 6.02 8.55 -6.33
CA LEU A 194 6.38 7.16 -6.05
C LEU A 194 7.80 6.86 -6.51
N PHE A 195 8.17 7.20 -7.75
CA PHE A 195 9.51 6.96 -8.28
C PHE A 195 10.59 7.63 -7.44
N ASN A 196 10.40 8.91 -7.09
CA ASN A 196 11.35 9.64 -6.25
C ASN A 196 11.47 9.03 -4.84
N PHE A 197 10.35 8.58 -4.27
CA PHE A 197 10.34 7.89 -2.97
C PHE A 197 11.12 6.58 -3.04
N VAL A 198 10.80 5.71 -4.01
CA VAL A 198 11.40 4.38 -4.17
C VAL A 198 12.88 4.49 -4.51
N LYS A 199 13.27 5.42 -5.38
CA LYS A 199 14.68 5.66 -5.72
C LYS A 199 15.49 6.21 -4.54
N ARG A 200 14.88 7.01 -3.67
CA ARG A 200 15.54 7.49 -2.45
C ARG A 200 15.84 6.35 -1.49
N VAL A 201 14.92 5.39 -1.34
CA VAL A 201 15.11 4.24 -0.44
C VAL A 201 16.04 3.17 -1.03
N SER A 202 16.09 3.02 -2.37
CA SER A 202 17.00 2.08 -3.02
C SER A 202 18.48 2.42 -2.84
N ASN A 203 18.83 3.67 -2.53
CA ASN A 203 20.21 4.10 -2.28
C ASN A 203 20.73 3.74 -0.88
N TYR A 204 20.00 2.92 -0.11
CA TYR A 204 20.47 2.44 1.20
C TYR A 204 21.63 1.45 1.04
N PRO A 205 22.71 1.56 1.84
CA PRO A 205 23.93 0.74 1.72
C PRO A 205 23.78 -0.77 2.00
N GLY A 206 22.56 -1.31 2.03
CA GLY A 206 22.27 -2.76 2.05
C GLY A 206 21.66 -3.29 0.75
N PHE A 207 21.31 -2.41 -0.20
CA PHE A 207 20.92 -2.78 -1.55
C PHE A 207 22.17 -2.73 -2.43
N SER A 208 22.99 -3.78 -2.44
CA SER A 208 23.93 -3.92 -3.55
C SER A 208 23.12 -4.30 -4.79
N ALA A 209 22.46 -3.31 -5.41
CA ALA A 209 22.29 -3.35 -6.84
C ALA A 209 23.73 -3.37 -7.36
N ASN A 210 24.18 -4.54 -7.80
CA ASN A 210 25.44 -4.69 -8.50
C ASN A 210 25.39 -3.77 -9.72
N THR A 211 25.83 -2.53 -9.51
CA THR A 211 25.93 -1.52 -10.54
C THR A 211 27.29 -1.74 -11.17
N GLU A 212 27.38 -2.80 -11.95
CA GLU A 212 28.47 -2.99 -12.91
C GLU A 212 27.83 -3.36 -14.24
N MET A 213 27.76 -2.35 -15.12
CA MET A 213 27.90 -2.52 -16.56
C MET A 213 28.69 -1.34 -17.09
#